data_AF-A0A4Q3U5F4-F1
#
_entry.id   AF-A0A4Q3U5F4-F1
#
_cell.length_a   1.000
_cell.length_b   1.000
_cell.length_c   1.000
_cell.angle_alpha   90.00
_cell.angle_beta   90.00
_cell.angle_gamma   90.00
#
_symmetry.space_group_name_H-M   'P 1'
#
loop_
_entity.id
_entity.type
_entity.pdbx_description
1 polymer ?
#
loop_
_entity_poly.entity_id
_entity_poly.type
_entity_poly.pdbx_seq_one_letter_code
_entity_poly.pdbx_strand_id
1 'polypeptide(L)'
;PTDEHQTVRKEGESWTVDVHPPKRNGSVSIYAARQMKLEWAKPGLNIPSNDPRIVKVARDVVGSKNTVIEAADAVQNWVYTQMTPNAGIGVLRDATEVLKTKEGVCRDYAVLTAAVLRAAGVPTRLASGLVTWDGTFYYHAWCEVWDGTRWIGVDSTTADQQLAANHVKLADGDVERAFTFTFLDRAKVEVLGTQRD
;
A
#
# COMPACT_ATOMS: atom_id res chain seq x y z
N PRO A 1 13.13 -3.13 5.24
CA PRO A 1 12.75 -3.75 6.54
C PRO A 1 12.47 -5.24 6.34
N THR A 2 12.67 -6.08 7.35
CA THR A 2 12.20 -7.48 7.31
C THR A 2 10.76 -7.54 7.83
N ASP A 3 9.88 -8.22 7.09
CA ASP A 3 8.52 -8.57 7.50
C ASP A 3 8.02 -9.79 6.73
N GLU A 4 6.71 -10.03 6.73
CA GLU A 4 6.10 -11.21 6.09
C GLU A 4 6.12 -11.19 4.55
N HIS A 5 6.55 -10.09 3.93
CA HIS A 5 6.73 -10.00 2.48
C HIS A 5 8.18 -10.12 2.05
N GLN A 6 9.14 -9.82 2.94
CA GLN A 6 10.55 -9.91 2.59
C GLN A 6 11.47 -10.11 3.80
N THR A 7 12.60 -10.77 3.56
CA THR A 7 13.68 -10.92 4.52
C THR A 7 14.89 -10.13 4.05
N VAL A 8 15.40 -9.26 4.91
CA VAL A 8 16.58 -8.42 4.63
C VAL A 8 17.74 -8.89 5.50
N ARG A 9 18.88 -9.20 4.86
CA ARG A 9 20.13 -9.60 5.52
C ARG A 9 21.27 -8.67 5.11
N LYS A 10 22.13 -8.30 6.06
CA LYS A 10 23.36 -7.56 5.79
C LYS A 10 24.51 -8.54 5.60
N GLU A 11 25.21 -8.46 4.48
CA GLU A 11 26.32 -9.34 4.10
C GLU A 11 27.53 -8.46 3.75
N GLY A 12 28.42 -8.26 4.73
CA GLY A 12 29.53 -7.32 4.60
C GLY A 12 29.04 -5.88 4.38
N GLU A 13 29.38 -5.30 3.23
CA GLU A 13 28.92 -3.97 2.80
C GLU A 13 27.63 -4.00 1.98
N SER A 14 27.15 -5.18 1.62
CA SER A 14 25.95 -5.36 0.79
C SER A 14 24.74 -5.79 1.62
N TRP A 15 23.56 -5.70 1.01
CA TRP A 15 22.31 -6.19 1.56
C TRP A 15 21.66 -7.17 0.58
N THR A 16 21.22 -8.31 1.10
CA THR A 16 20.45 -9.31 0.35
C THR A 16 19.00 -9.20 0.79
N VAL A 17 18.09 -9.09 -0.17
CA VAL A 17 16.65 -8.99 0.07
C VAL A 17 15.94 -10.14 -0.65
N ASP A 18 15.41 -11.08 0.13
CA ASP A 18 14.54 -12.12 -0.40
C ASP A 18 13.09 -11.64 -0.31
N VAL A 19 12.40 -11.54 -1.45
CA VAL A 19 10.99 -11.15 -1.50
C VAL A 19 10.14 -12.42 -1.61
N HIS A 20 9.24 -12.62 -0.65
CA HIS A 20 8.37 -13.78 -0.51
C HIS A 20 6.93 -13.32 -0.22
N PRO A 21 6.15 -12.97 -1.27
CA PRO A 21 4.80 -12.44 -1.04
C PRO A 21 3.92 -13.40 -0.24
N PRO A 22 3.29 -12.95 0.86
CA PRO A 22 2.52 -13.83 1.71
C PRO A 22 1.21 -14.22 1.03
N LYS A 23 0.77 -15.45 1.31
CA LYS A 23 -0.61 -15.87 1.00
C LYS A 23 -1.58 -15.02 1.81
N ARG A 24 -2.60 -14.47 1.13
CA ARG A 24 -3.64 -13.66 1.76
C ARG A 24 -4.57 -14.51 2.61
N ASN A 25 -4.81 -14.08 3.85
CA ASN A 25 -5.86 -14.65 4.69
C ASN A 25 -7.19 -13.91 4.49
N GLY A 26 -8.09 -14.49 3.69
CA GLY A 26 -9.40 -13.89 3.39
C GLY A 26 -10.44 -13.98 4.50
N SER A 27 -10.16 -14.64 5.63
CA SER A 27 -11.18 -14.96 6.64
C SER A 27 -11.39 -13.91 7.73
N VAL A 28 -10.45 -12.96 7.89
CA VAL A 28 -10.47 -12.04 9.03
C VAL A 28 -11.42 -10.87 8.78
N SER A 29 -12.33 -10.68 9.74
CA SER A 29 -13.29 -9.57 9.67
C SER A 29 -12.63 -8.21 9.88
N ILE A 30 -13.18 -7.18 9.25
CA ILE A 30 -12.75 -5.78 9.42
C ILE A 30 -12.77 -5.39 10.90
N TYR A 31 -13.82 -5.78 11.63
CA TYR A 31 -13.96 -5.50 13.05
C TYR A 31 -12.81 -6.12 13.87
N ALA A 32 -12.51 -7.41 13.65
CA ALA A 32 -11.45 -8.09 14.39
C ALA A 32 -10.08 -7.46 14.13
N ALA A 33 -9.75 -7.20 12.86
CA ALA A 33 -8.51 -6.52 12.48
C ALA A 33 -8.41 -5.13 13.13
N ARG A 34 -9.50 -4.36 13.13
CA ARG A 34 -9.56 -3.04 13.75
C ARG A 34 -9.25 -3.04 15.23
N GLN A 35 -9.73 -4.02 15.98
CA GLN A 35 -9.43 -4.12 17.42
C GLN A 35 -7.94 -4.34 17.67
N MET A 36 -7.26 -5.08 16.79
CA MET A 36 -5.83 -5.38 16.94
C MET A 36 -4.93 -4.20 16.59
N LYS A 37 -5.36 -3.33 15.66
CA LYS A 37 -4.56 -2.22 15.11
C LYS A 37 -5.35 -0.91 15.02
N LEU A 38 -6.06 -0.54 16.09
CA LEU A 38 -6.98 0.60 16.09
C LEU A 38 -6.32 1.92 15.63
N GLU A 39 -5.09 2.18 16.06
CA GLU A 39 -4.35 3.39 15.68
C GLU A 39 -4.18 3.51 14.16
N TRP A 40 -4.04 2.39 13.46
CA TRP A 40 -3.89 2.35 12.00
C TRP A 40 -5.22 2.45 11.23
N ALA A 41 -6.35 2.47 11.94
CA ALA A 41 -7.67 2.74 11.35
C ALA A 41 -8.11 4.20 11.55
N LYS A 42 -7.33 5.02 12.29
CA LYS A 42 -7.68 6.42 12.57
C LYS A 42 -7.37 7.35 11.39
N PRO A 43 -8.10 8.47 11.27
CA PRO A 43 -7.76 9.52 10.32
C PRO A 43 -6.41 10.17 10.65
N GLY A 44 -5.79 10.77 9.64
CA GLY A 44 -4.56 11.57 9.77
C GLY A 44 -4.56 12.71 8.75
N LEU A 45 -3.51 13.54 8.75
CA LEU A 45 -3.44 14.77 7.95
C LEU A 45 -3.66 14.51 6.45
N ASN A 46 -2.87 13.64 5.83
CA ASN A 46 -3.03 13.29 4.40
C ASN A 46 -4.00 12.12 4.18
N ILE A 47 -4.51 11.51 5.24
CA ILE A 47 -5.46 10.39 5.21
C ILE A 47 -6.70 10.75 6.05
N PRO A 48 -7.48 11.77 5.67
CA PRO A 48 -8.66 12.22 6.42
C PRO A 48 -9.84 11.25 6.24
N SER A 49 -9.72 10.05 6.79
CA SER A 49 -10.71 8.96 6.64
C SER A 49 -12.06 9.24 7.33
N ASN A 50 -12.15 10.28 8.15
CA ASN A 50 -13.39 10.78 8.74
C ASN A 50 -14.08 11.86 7.88
N ASP A 51 -13.48 12.28 6.75
CA ASP A 51 -14.13 13.20 5.83
C ASP A 51 -15.42 12.58 5.27
N PRO A 52 -16.57 13.28 5.32
CA PRO A 52 -17.85 12.73 4.86
C PRO A 52 -17.84 12.20 3.42
N ARG A 53 -17.02 12.80 2.54
CA ARG A 53 -16.88 12.37 1.13
C ARG A 53 -16.18 11.01 1.05
N ILE A 54 -15.11 10.81 1.83
CA ILE A 54 -14.39 9.55 1.91
C ILE A 54 -15.25 8.47 2.57
N VAL A 55 -15.96 8.80 3.65
CA VAL A 55 -16.90 7.89 4.33
C VAL A 55 -18.01 7.44 3.39
N LYS A 56 -18.53 8.34 2.56
CA LYS A 56 -19.52 7.98 1.52
C LYS A 56 -18.93 7.00 0.51
N VAL A 57 -17.74 7.28 -0.02
CA VAL A 57 -17.05 6.37 -0.97
C VAL A 57 -16.82 5.00 -0.34
N ALA A 58 -16.33 4.94 0.90
CA ALA A 58 -16.09 3.69 1.60
C ALA A 58 -17.37 2.85 1.73
N ARG A 59 -18.49 3.49 2.09
CA ARG A 59 -19.81 2.84 2.15
C ARG A 59 -20.24 2.30 0.78
N ASP A 60 -20.09 3.10 -0.27
CA ASP A 60 -20.54 2.75 -1.62
C ASP A 60 -19.68 1.62 -2.22
N VAL A 61 -18.37 1.61 -1.96
CA VAL A 61 -17.40 0.68 -2.56
C VAL A 61 -17.27 -0.63 -1.77
N VAL A 62 -17.13 -0.55 -0.43
CA VAL A 62 -17.02 -1.74 0.42
C VAL A 62 -18.39 -2.42 0.55
N GLY A 63 -19.45 -1.63 0.71
CA GLY A 63 -20.82 -2.15 0.80
C GLY A 63 -20.99 -3.11 1.98
N SER A 64 -21.51 -4.31 1.71
CA SER A 64 -21.76 -5.34 2.72
C SER A 64 -20.56 -6.26 3.01
N LYS A 65 -19.41 -6.04 2.36
CA LYS A 65 -18.20 -6.84 2.57
C LYS A 65 -17.74 -6.69 4.02
N ASN A 66 -17.39 -7.80 4.65
CA ASN A 66 -17.12 -7.86 6.08
C ASN A 66 -15.71 -8.33 6.41
N THR A 67 -14.95 -8.83 5.43
CA THR A 67 -13.55 -9.22 5.59
C THR A 67 -12.58 -8.16 5.09
N VAL A 68 -11.36 -8.15 5.64
CA VAL A 68 -10.31 -7.20 5.26
C VAL A 68 -9.94 -7.33 3.78
N ILE A 69 -9.78 -8.56 3.28
CA ILE A 69 -9.33 -8.80 1.91
C ILE A 69 -10.42 -8.42 0.90
N GLU A 70 -11.68 -8.76 1.15
CA GLU A 70 -12.77 -8.34 0.27
C GLU A 70 -12.89 -6.81 0.18
N ALA A 71 -12.74 -6.11 1.31
CA ALA A 71 -12.74 -4.65 1.33
C ALA A 71 -11.52 -4.08 0.58
N ALA A 72 -10.32 -4.64 0.81
CA ALA A 72 -9.09 -4.27 0.12
C ALA A 72 -9.23 -4.40 -1.39
N ASP A 73 -9.71 -5.55 -1.88
CA ASP A 73 -9.87 -5.83 -3.30
C ASP A 73 -10.93 -4.93 -3.95
N ALA A 74 -12.03 -4.66 -3.25
CA ALA A 74 -13.06 -3.74 -3.74
C ALA A 74 -12.54 -2.31 -3.87
N VAL A 75 -11.82 -1.81 -2.87
CA VAL A 75 -11.25 -0.47 -2.88
C VAL A 75 -10.12 -0.37 -3.89
N GLN A 76 -9.23 -1.36 -3.97
CA GLN A 76 -8.13 -1.40 -4.92
C GLN A 76 -8.66 -1.30 -6.36
N ASN A 77 -9.64 -2.12 -6.71
CA ASN A 77 -10.23 -2.11 -8.05
C ASN A 77 -10.96 -0.79 -8.33
N TRP A 78 -11.66 -0.23 -7.33
CA TRP A 78 -12.30 1.08 -7.49
C TRP A 78 -11.26 2.19 -7.71
N VAL A 79 -10.19 2.25 -6.91
CA VAL A 79 -9.14 3.27 -7.10
C VAL A 79 -8.45 3.11 -8.45
N TYR A 80 -8.07 1.87 -8.82
CA TYR A 80 -7.46 1.57 -10.12
C TYR A 80 -8.31 2.05 -11.29
N THR A 81 -9.62 1.84 -11.23
CA THR A 81 -10.54 2.24 -12.32
C THR A 81 -10.91 3.72 -12.31
N GLN A 82 -10.87 4.39 -11.16
CA GLN A 82 -11.24 5.81 -11.07
C GLN A 82 -10.07 6.74 -11.35
N MET A 83 -8.84 6.33 -11.03
CA MET A 83 -7.67 7.19 -11.09
C MET A 83 -6.98 7.12 -12.45
N THR A 84 -6.59 8.29 -12.96
CA THR A 84 -5.71 8.40 -14.13
C THR A 84 -4.27 8.67 -13.69
N PRO A 85 -3.27 7.92 -14.19
CA PRO A 85 -1.89 8.20 -13.84
C PRO A 85 -1.45 9.53 -14.44
N ASN A 86 -0.74 10.35 -13.66
CA ASN A 86 -0.06 11.54 -14.16
C ASN A 86 1.44 11.47 -13.81
N ALA A 87 2.28 12.18 -14.56
CA ALA A 87 3.74 12.23 -14.32
C ALA A 87 4.16 13.40 -13.39
N GLY A 88 3.18 14.13 -12.85
CA GLY A 88 3.43 15.31 -12.03
C GLY A 88 3.87 14.92 -10.63
N ILE A 89 5.18 14.83 -10.39
CA ILE A 89 5.72 14.70 -9.03
C ILE A 89 5.60 16.06 -8.33
N GLY A 90 4.39 16.36 -7.88
CA GLY A 90 4.06 17.56 -7.12
C GLY A 90 4.23 17.38 -5.62
N VAL A 91 3.79 18.40 -4.87
CA VAL A 91 3.64 18.34 -3.41
C VAL A 91 2.69 17.18 -3.05
N LEU A 92 2.96 16.52 -1.92
CA LEU A 92 2.08 15.46 -1.45
C LEU A 92 0.68 16.02 -1.15
N ARG A 93 -0.33 15.39 -1.74
CA ARG A 93 -1.75 15.74 -1.56
C ARG A 93 -2.40 14.86 -0.52
N ASP A 94 -3.47 15.38 0.11
CA ASP A 94 -4.33 14.55 0.93
C ASP A 94 -5.35 13.77 0.07
N ALA A 95 -5.91 12.71 0.65
CA ALA A 95 -6.85 11.84 -0.06
C ALA A 95 -8.13 12.54 -0.56
N THR A 96 -8.54 13.68 0.03
CA THR A 96 -9.73 14.41 -0.44
C THR A 96 -9.45 15.21 -1.70
N GLU A 97 -8.25 15.75 -1.83
CA GLU A 97 -7.79 16.39 -3.07
C GLU A 97 -7.67 15.34 -4.17
N VAL A 98 -7.04 14.20 -3.88
CA VAL A 98 -6.92 13.09 -4.84
C VAL A 98 -8.29 12.55 -5.24
N LEU A 99 -9.23 12.37 -4.30
CA LEU A 99 -10.60 11.97 -4.60
C LEU A 99 -11.31 12.94 -5.56
N LYS A 100 -11.03 14.24 -5.43
CA LYS A 100 -11.62 15.29 -6.26
C LYS A 100 -11.04 15.28 -7.68
N THR A 101 -9.72 15.16 -7.83
CA THR A 101 -9.06 15.24 -9.13
C THR A 101 -9.06 13.91 -9.88
N LYS A 102 -9.08 12.78 -9.16
CA LYS A 102 -9.01 11.41 -9.72
C LYS A 102 -7.81 11.19 -10.65
N GLU A 103 -6.67 11.76 -10.26
CA GLU A 103 -5.40 11.58 -10.98
C GLU A 103 -4.23 11.73 -10.02
N GLY A 104 -3.08 11.15 -10.36
CA GLY A 104 -1.88 11.27 -9.55
C GLY A 104 -0.78 10.27 -9.85
N VAL A 105 0.23 10.26 -8.98
CA VAL A 105 1.33 9.28 -8.95
C VAL A 105 1.07 8.21 -7.88
N CYS A 106 1.94 7.19 -7.78
CA CYS A 106 1.79 6.07 -6.84
C CYS A 106 1.46 6.46 -5.39
N ARG A 107 2.03 7.56 -4.87
CA ARG A 107 1.70 8.08 -3.53
C ARG A 107 0.25 8.51 -3.40
N ASP A 108 -0.31 9.15 -4.42
CA ASP A 108 -1.69 9.62 -4.45
C ASP A 108 -2.68 8.44 -4.44
N TYR A 109 -2.37 7.40 -5.22
CA TYR A 109 -3.11 6.14 -5.20
C TYR A 109 -3.07 5.52 -3.80
N ALA A 110 -1.88 5.41 -3.19
CA ALA A 110 -1.72 4.81 -1.88
C ALA A 110 -2.49 5.56 -0.78
N VAL A 111 -2.45 6.92 -0.76
CA VAL A 111 -3.19 7.70 0.25
C VAL A 111 -4.70 7.63 0.05
N LEU A 112 -5.19 7.63 -1.19
CA LEU A 112 -6.63 7.49 -1.46
C LEU A 112 -7.12 6.09 -1.05
N THR A 113 -6.40 5.03 -1.43
CA THR A 113 -6.70 3.65 -1.02
C THR A 113 -6.72 3.52 0.50
N ALA A 114 -5.70 4.06 1.18
CA ALA A 114 -5.64 4.04 2.63
C ALA A 114 -6.81 4.80 3.28
N ALA A 115 -7.21 5.97 2.75
CA ALA A 115 -8.29 6.77 3.32
C ALA A 115 -9.64 6.07 3.23
N VAL A 116 -9.96 5.49 2.06
CA VAL A 116 -11.22 4.76 1.84
C VAL A 116 -11.27 3.50 2.71
N LEU A 117 -10.16 2.75 2.83
CA LEU A 117 -10.10 1.56 3.67
C LEU A 117 -10.22 1.89 5.17
N ARG A 118 -9.53 2.93 5.66
CA ARG A 118 -9.68 3.38 7.06
C ARG A 118 -11.08 3.85 7.37
N ALA A 119 -11.75 4.50 6.41
CA ALA A 119 -13.14 4.91 6.56
C ALA A 119 -14.11 3.72 6.65
N ALA A 120 -13.76 2.59 6.02
CA ALA A 120 -14.44 1.31 6.23
C ALA A 120 -14.03 0.58 7.52
N GLY A 121 -13.06 1.12 8.28
CA GLY A 121 -12.55 0.56 9.52
C GLY A 121 -11.38 -0.41 9.36
N VAL A 122 -10.88 -0.62 8.14
CA VAL A 122 -9.71 -1.48 7.86
C VAL A 122 -8.45 -0.75 8.33
N PRO A 123 -7.62 -1.36 9.21
CA PRO A 123 -6.34 -0.77 9.57
C PRO A 123 -5.39 -0.76 8.39
N THR A 124 -4.82 0.40 8.08
CA THR A 124 -3.88 0.56 6.97
C THR A 124 -2.63 1.31 7.36
N ARG A 125 -1.50 0.94 6.77
CA ARG A 125 -0.27 1.74 6.73
C ARG A 125 0.13 1.98 5.28
N LEU A 126 1.05 2.91 5.07
CA LEU A 126 1.66 3.16 3.77
C LEU A 126 3.00 2.44 3.71
N ALA A 127 3.43 2.09 2.50
CA ALA A 127 4.75 1.57 2.24
C ALA A 127 5.34 2.24 0.99
N SER A 128 6.67 2.31 0.95
CA SER A 128 7.41 2.74 -0.23
C SER A 128 8.65 1.89 -0.42
N GLY A 129 9.14 1.89 -1.65
CA GLY A 129 10.35 1.18 -2.01
C GLY A 129 10.52 1.16 -3.51
N LEU A 130 10.81 -0.02 -4.05
CA LEU A 130 11.08 -0.22 -5.47
C LEU A 130 10.12 -1.24 -6.07
N VAL A 131 9.78 -1.05 -7.35
CA VAL A 131 9.18 -2.07 -8.20
C VAL A 131 10.07 -2.36 -9.40
N THR A 132 10.11 -3.62 -9.82
CA THR A 132 10.77 -4.00 -11.08
C THR A 132 9.79 -3.94 -12.24
N TRP A 133 10.20 -3.27 -13.31
CA TRP A 133 9.53 -3.26 -14.61
C TRP A 133 10.60 -3.37 -15.70
N ASP A 134 10.46 -4.36 -16.59
CA ASP A 134 11.42 -4.66 -17.66
C ASP A 134 12.89 -4.69 -17.18
N GLY A 135 13.11 -5.29 -16.01
CA GLY A 135 14.43 -5.43 -15.39
C GLY A 135 15.00 -4.15 -14.76
N THR A 136 14.28 -3.03 -14.83
CA THR A 136 14.66 -1.76 -14.21
C THR A 136 13.87 -1.53 -12.93
N PHE A 137 14.53 -1.00 -11.89
CA PHE A 137 13.90 -0.66 -10.62
C PHE A 137 13.42 0.80 -10.62
N TYR A 138 12.17 1.02 -10.22
CA TYR A 138 11.55 2.33 -10.09
C TYR A 138 11.06 2.54 -8.67
N TYR A 139 11.16 3.76 -8.15
CA TYR A 139 10.54 4.09 -6.87
C TYR A 139 9.02 3.92 -6.95
N HIS A 140 8.45 3.35 -5.89
CA HIS A 140 7.02 3.08 -5.81
C HIS A 140 6.48 3.28 -4.41
N ALA A 141 5.16 3.43 -4.33
CA ALA A 141 4.43 3.57 -3.08
C ALA A 141 3.09 2.81 -3.18
N TRP A 142 2.70 2.14 -2.10
CA TRP A 142 1.47 1.36 -2.02
C TRP A 142 0.87 1.43 -0.61
N CYS A 143 -0.36 0.93 -0.47
CA CYS A 143 -1.05 0.79 0.81
C CYS A 143 -0.84 -0.64 1.34
N GLU A 144 -0.82 -0.82 2.66
CA GLU A 144 -0.86 -2.14 3.29
C GLU A 144 -2.02 -2.23 4.27
N VAL A 145 -2.68 -3.39 4.33
CA VAL A 145 -3.79 -3.67 5.23
C VAL A 145 -3.40 -4.72 6.27
N TRP A 146 -3.91 -4.60 7.50
CA TRP A 146 -3.70 -5.63 8.52
C TRP A 146 -4.73 -6.73 8.38
N ASP A 147 -4.31 -7.94 8.01
CA ASP A 147 -5.22 -9.10 7.83
C ASP A 147 -5.52 -9.87 9.12
N GLY A 148 -5.17 -9.31 10.28
CA GLY A 148 -5.26 -9.97 11.59
C GLY A 148 -3.96 -10.63 12.03
N THR A 149 -3.10 -11.03 11.10
CA THR A 149 -1.82 -11.68 11.39
C THR A 149 -0.63 -10.88 10.89
N ARG A 150 -0.78 -10.20 9.76
CA ARG A 150 0.31 -9.51 9.06
C ARG A 150 -0.19 -8.35 8.21
N TRP A 151 0.76 -7.57 7.73
CA TRP A 151 0.51 -6.53 6.74
C TRP A 151 0.56 -7.12 5.33
N ILE A 152 -0.51 -6.89 4.57
CA ILE A 152 -0.67 -7.35 3.19
C ILE A 152 -0.67 -6.13 2.27
N GLY A 153 0.16 -6.17 1.23
CA GLY A 153 0.22 -5.10 0.24
C GLY A 153 -1.02 -5.02 -0.65
N VAL A 154 -1.40 -3.78 -0.94
CA VAL A 154 -2.49 -3.37 -1.83
C VAL A 154 -1.96 -2.25 -2.72
N ASP A 155 -1.63 -2.60 -3.96
CA ASP A 155 -1.23 -1.64 -4.98
C ASP A 155 -2.42 -1.34 -5.90
N SER A 156 -2.85 -0.08 -5.89
CA SER A 156 -3.97 0.39 -6.71
C SER A 156 -3.55 1.03 -8.03
N THR A 157 -2.24 1.04 -8.33
CA THR A 157 -1.71 1.52 -9.62
C THR A 157 -1.77 0.45 -10.72
N THR A 158 -1.97 -0.81 -10.35
CA THR A 158 -2.15 -1.96 -11.25
C THR A 158 -3.50 -2.64 -11.01
N ALA A 159 -3.95 -3.47 -11.96
CA ALA A 159 -5.15 -4.32 -11.79
C ALA A 159 -4.88 -5.56 -10.93
N ASP A 160 -3.60 -5.91 -10.69
CA ASP A 160 -3.23 -7.10 -9.94
C ASP A 160 -3.57 -6.95 -8.47
N GLN A 161 -4.45 -7.83 -7.98
CA GLN A 161 -4.86 -7.79 -6.59
C GLN A 161 -3.75 -8.28 -5.67
N GLN A 162 -2.97 -9.29 -6.07
CA GLN A 162 -1.86 -9.81 -5.26
C GLN A 162 -0.58 -8.99 -5.49
N LEU A 163 0.04 -8.48 -4.41
CA LEU A 163 1.38 -7.91 -4.49
C LEU A 163 2.38 -9.02 -4.86
N ALA A 164 3.12 -8.83 -5.94
CA ALA A 164 4.08 -9.80 -6.44
C ALA A 164 5.51 -9.55 -5.91
N ALA A 165 6.42 -10.49 -6.17
CA ALA A 165 7.81 -10.43 -5.72
C ALA A 165 8.63 -9.31 -6.38
N ASN A 166 8.06 -8.60 -7.34
CA ASN A 166 8.66 -7.41 -7.94
C ASN A 166 8.62 -6.18 -7.02
N HIS A 167 7.94 -6.23 -5.87
CA HIS A 167 7.88 -5.15 -4.89
C HIS A 167 8.91 -5.34 -3.77
N VAL A 168 9.90 -4.45 -3.70
CA VAL A 168 10.92 -4.41 -2.64
C VAL A 168 10.64 -3.23 -1.73
N LYS A 169 10.34 -3.49 -0.46
CA LYS A 169 10.02 -2.49 0.55
C LYS A 169 11.28 -1.88 1.17
N LEU A 170 11.32 -0.55 1.20
CA LEU A 170 12.37 0.23 1.85
C LEU A 170 11.86 0.90 3.14
N ALA A 171 10.63 1.41 3.13
CA ALA A 171 10.01 2.07 4.27
C ALA A 171 8.52 1.72 4.39
N ASP A 172 8.00 1.84 5.60
CA ASP A 172 6.58 1.72 5.91
C ASP A 172 6.22 2.59 7.12
N GLY A 173 4.94 2.93 7.23
CA GLY A 173 4.41 3.69 8.36
C GLY A 173 3.24 4.59 7.98
N ASP A 174 3.12 5.70 8.69
CA ASP A 174 2.30 6.81 8.23
C ASP A 174 2.97 7.53 7.06
N VAL A 175 2.40 8.65 6.64
CA VAL A 175 2.86 9.44 5.50
C VAL A 175 4.30 9.92 5.69
N GLU A 176 4.61 10.49 6.85
CA GLU A 176 5.92 11.07 7.14
C GLU A 176 7.00 10.00 7.09
N ARG A 177 6.75 8.84 7.70
CA ARG A 177 7.70 7.75 7.73
C ARG A 177 7.78 6.99 6.41
N ALA A 178 6.64 6.66 5.79
CA ALA A 178 6.60 5.83 4.59
C ALA A 178 7.12 6.56 3.36
N PHE A 179 6.92 7.87 3.24
CA PHE A 179 7.34 8.64 2.06
C PHE A 179 8.63 9.44 2.29
N THR A 180 9.36 9.13 3.37
CA THR A 180 10.76 9.50 3.48
C THR A 180 11.55 8.65 2.48
N PHE A 181 11.80 9.18 1.29
CA PHE A 181 12.62 8.51 0.29
C PHE A 181 14.08 8.54 0.73
N THR A 182 14.57 7.40 1.22
CA THR A 182 16.00 7.18 1.36
C THR A 182 16.61 7.15 -0.03
N PHE A 183 17.47 8.11 -0.34
CA PHE A 183 18.27 8.05 -1.55
C PHE A 183 19.25 6.88 -1.44
N LEU A 184 19.08 5.88 -2.29
CA LEU A 184 20.05 4.83 -2.51
C LEU A 184 21.24 5.40 -3.30
N ASP A 185 22.03 6.30 -2.69
CA ASP A 185 23.14 6.97 -3.38
C ASP A 185 24.16 5.95 -3.90
N ARG A 186 24.29 5.88 -5.23
CA ARG A 186 25.17 4.96 -5.98
C ARG A 186 24.97 3.47 -5.68
N ALA A 187 23.88 3.06 -5.03
CA ALA A 187 23.62 1.65 -4.79
C ALA A 187 23.28 0.96 -6.11
N LYS A 188 23.90 -0.20 -6.35
CA LYS A 188 23.54 -1.09 -7.46
C LYS A 188 22.56 -2.14 -6.94
N VAL A 189 21.45 -2.33 -7.65
CA VAL A 189 20.49 -3.40 -7.36
C VAL A 189 20.64 -4.47 -8.42
N GLU A 190 20.86 -5.71 -7.99
CA GLU A 190 21.01 -6.88 -8.86
C GLU A 190 20.02 -7.97 -8.45
N VAL A 191 19.39 -8.60 -9.43
CA VAL A 191 18.52 -9.76 -9.19
C VAL A 191 19.40 -11.00 -9.09
N LEU A 192 19.53 -11.58 -7.90
CA LEU A 192 20.37 -12.75 -7.64
C LEU A 192 19.71 -14.07 -8.09
N GLY A 193 18.38 -14.11 -8.15
CA GLY A 193 17.61 -15.28 -8.57
C GLY A 193 16.11 -15.02 -8.54
N THR A 194 15.35 -15.86 -9.24
CA THR A 194 13.88 -15.85 -9.22
C THR A 194 13.37 -17.28 -9.20
N GLN A 195 12.37 -17.55 -8.38
CA GLN A 195 11.64 -18.81 -8.40
C GLN A 195 10.17 -18.50 -8.70
N ARG A 196 9.57 -19.28 -9.61
CA ARG A 196 8.12 -19.31 -9.79
C ARG A 196 7.63 -20.60 -9.14
N ASP A 197 6.65 -20.46 -8.26
CA ASP A 197 5.86 -21.59 -7.75
C ASP A 197 4.99 -22.20 -8.86
#